data_AF-A0A383F4I9-F1
#
_entry.id   AF-A0A383F4I9-F1
#
_cell.length_a   1.000
_cell.length_b   1.000
_cell.length_c   1.000
_cell.angle_alpha   90.00
_cell.angle_beta   90.00
_cell.angle_gamma   90.00
#
_symmetry.space_group_name_H-M   'P 1'
#
loop_
_entity.id
_entity.type
_entity.pdbx_description
1 polymer ?
#
loop_
_entity_poly.entity_id
_entity_poly.type
_entity_poly.pdbx_seq_one_letter_code
_entity_poly.pdbx_strand_id
1 'polypeptide(L)'
;VHSILSKFEVKLLICDDLLKNKTFQTSDIHTLVEFDTLIKQADILLAIGGDGTILSTVRRLGYNQKPIMGIHIGGLGFLSECVESNLDKSLHYLLDGQYTISERMLLEAQV
;
A
#
# COMPACT_ATOMS: atom_id res chain seq x y z
N VAL A 1 7.09 -2.00 9.30
CA VAL A 1 7.35 -1.88 7.84
C VAL A 1 8.80 -1.50 7.55
N HIS A 2 9.25 -0.27 7.86
CA HIS A 2 10.61 0.16 7.50
C HIS A 2 11.73 -0.76 8.00
N SER A 3 11.71 -1.13 9.28
CA SER A 3 12.68 -2.03 9.92
C SER A 3 12.76 -3.43 9.30
N ILE A 4 11.72 -3.84 8.58
CA ILE A 4 11.63 -5.14 7.92
C ILE A 4 12.16 -4.99 6.51
N LEU A 5 11.63 -4.02 5.76
CA LEU A 5 12.00 -3.78 4.37
C LEU A 5 13.47 -3.34 4.22
N SER A 6 14.05 -2.66 5.21
CA SER A 6 15.47 -2.26 5.18
C SER A 6 16.45 -3.43 5.18
N LYS A 7 15.99 -4.64 5.54
CA LYS A 7 16.81 -5.87 5.49
C LYS A 7 16.86 -6.50 4.11
N PHE A 8 16.05 -5.99 3.17
CA PHE A 8 15.95 -6.50 1.81
C PHE A 8 16.39 -5.41 0.82
N GLU A 9 16.81 -5.81 -0.37
CA GLU A 9 17.21 -4.90 -1.45
C GLU A 9 15.97 -4.34 -2.17
N VAL A 10 15.12 -3.62 -1.41
CA VAL A 10 13.88 -3.03 -1.91
C VAL A 10 13.88 -1.51 -1.77
N LYS A 11 13.34 -0.84 -2.78
CA LYS A 11 13.15 0.62 -2.75
C LYS A 11 11.79 0.93 -2.14
N LEU A 12 11.78 1.52 -0.94
CA LEU A 12 10.57 2.00 -0.29
C LEU A 12 10.27 3.45 -0.70
N LEU A 13 9.15 3.65 -1.40
CA LEU A 13 8.61 4.98 -1.73
C LEU A 13 7.42 5.29 -0.82
N ILE A 14 7.32 6.53 -0.37
CA ILE A 14 6.20 6.99 0.47
C ILE A 14 5.49 8.15 -0.24
N CYS A 15 4.15 8.09 -0.28
CA CYS A 15 3.36 9.17 -0.84
C CYS A 15 3.45 10.42 0.06
N ASP A 16 3.70 11.57 -0.54
CA ASP A 16 3.72 12.87 0.12
C ASP A 16 2.38 13.27 0.76
N ASP A 17 1.27 12.63 0.38
CA ASP A 17 -0.04 12.80 1.03
C ASP A 17 0.01 12.59 2.54
N LEU A 18 0.94 11.77 3.06
CA LEU A 18 1.10 11.59 4.50
C LEU A 18 1.50 12.89 5.21
N LEU A 19 2.15 13.83 4.51
CA LEU A 19 2.47 15.15 5.05
C LEU A 19 1.22 16.01 5.30
N LYS A 20 0.08 15.69 4.69
CA LYS A 20 -1.20 16.35 4.99
C LYS A 20 -1.64 16.07 6.43
N ASN A 21 -1.19 14.96 7.02
CA ASN A 21 -1.41 14.65 8.42
C ASN A 21 -0.28 15.25 9.27
N LYS A 22 -0.57 16.37 9.95
CA LYS A 22 0.39 17.10 10.80
C LYS A 22 0.95 16.28 11.98
N THR A 23 0.31 15.16 12.32
CA THR A 23 0.74 14.28 13.41
C THR A 23 1.75 13.24 12.94
N PHE A 24 1.87 13.02 11.63
CA PHE A 24 2.78 12.02 11.06
C PHE A 24 4.20 12.56 11.06
N GLN A 25 5.08 11.94 11.84
CA GLN A 25 6.51 12.25 11.86
C GLN A 25 7.23 11.24 10.97
N THR A 26 7.72 11.70 9.82
CA THR A 26 8.62 10.90 8.98
C THR A 26 10.02 10.96 9.56
N SER A 27 10.68 9.82 9.72
CA SER A 27 12.15 9.79 9.81
C SER A 27 12.75 10.19 8.46
N ASP A 28 13.93 10.84 8.46
CA ASP A 28 14.66 11.30 7.25
C ASP A 28 15.07 10.19 6.27
N ILE A 29 14.71 8.94 6.56
CA ILE A 29 15.15 7.73 5.86
C ILE A 29 14.22 7.39 4.68
N HIS A 30 13.13 8.14 4.50
CA HIS A 30 12.11 7.83 3.49
C HIS A 30 12.13 8.79 2.31
N THR A 31 12.11 8.23 1.09
CA THR A 31 11.89 9.03 -0.13
C THR A 31 10.41 9.35 -0.27
N LEU A 32 10.06 10.60 0.01
CA LEU A 32 8.73 11.14 -0.27
C LEU A 32 8.61 11.48 -1.75
N VAL A 33 7.50 11.05 -2.35
CA VAL A 33 7.20 11.29 -3.76
C VAL A 33 5.73 11.62 -3.94
N GLU A 34 5.41 12.39 -4.98
CA GLU A 34 4.02 12.58 -5.40
C GLU A 34 3.39 11.25 -5.82
N PHE A 35 2.08 11.13 -5.62
CA PHE A 35 1.33 9.91 -5.93
C PHE A 35 1.53 9.41 -7.37
N ASP A 36 1.51 10.30 -8.36
CA ASP A 36 1.68 9.90 -9.76
C ASP A 36 3.07 9.32 -10.04
N THR A 37 4.10 9.85 -9.35
CA THR A 37 5.46 9.32 -9.39
C THR A 37 5.55 7.97 -8.71
N LEU A 38 4.85 7.82 -7.57
CA LEU A 38 4.76 6.57 -6.83
C LEU A 38 4.17 5.45 -7.69
N ILE A 39 3.05 5.69 -8.37
CA ILE A 39 2.39 4.68 -9.23
C ILE A 39 3.30 4.23 -10.38
N LYS A 40 4.04 5.17 -10.98
CA LYS A 40 4.94 4.86 -12.10
C LYS A 40 6.12 3.99 -11.69
N GLN A 41 6.65 4.19 -10.49
CA GLN A 41 7.86 3.52 -10.03
C GLN A 41 7.59 2.26 -9.18
N ALA A 42 6.43 2.17 -8.52
CA ALA A 42 6.13 1.05 -7.66
C ALA A 42 5.66 -0.18 -8.45
N ASP A 43 6.19 -1.34 -8.05
CA ASP A 43 5.73 -2.65 -8.52
C ASP A 43 4.47 -3.09 -7.75
N ILE A 44 4.43 -2.82 -6.45
CA ILE A 44 3.33 -3.16 -5.53
C ILE A 44 3.05 -1.97 -4.62
N LEU A 45 1.77 -1.73 -4.33
CA LEU A 45 1.31 -0.68 -3.43
C LEU A 45 0.89 -1.26 -2.07
N LEU A 46 1.36 -0.66 -0.99
CA LEU A 46 0.92 -0.97 0.37
C LEU A 46 -0.12 0.07 0.82
N ALA A 47 -1.39 -0.34 0.93
CA ALA A 47 -2.45 0.52 1.42
C ALA A 47 -2.65 0.31 2.92
N ILE A 48 -2.15 1.26 3.72
CA ILE A 48 -2.17 1.16 5.19
C ILE A 48 -3.42 1.87 5.74
N GLY A 49 -4.32 1.12 6.37
CA GLY A 49 -5.60 1.59 6.91
C GLY A 49 -6.71 0.58 6.67
N GLY A 50 -7.97 1.04 6.71
CA GLY A 50 -9.12 0.17 6.47
C GLY A 50 -9.48 -0.02 5.00
N ASP A 51 -10.63 -0.66 4.75
CA ASP A 51 -11.16 -0.89 3.39
C ASP A 51 -11.38 0.42 2.62
N GLY A 52 -11.76 1.50 3.31
CA GLY A 52 -11.88 2.84 2.73
C GLY A 52 -10.57 3.35 2.14
N THR A 53 -9.43 3.02 2.75
CA THR A 53 -8.09 3.36 2.23
C THR A 53 -7.82 2.59 0.94
N ILE A 54 -8.10 1.29 0.91
CA ILE A 54 -7.92 0.46 -0.29
C ILE A 54 -8.78 0.99 -1.43
N LEU A 55 -10.07 1.24 -1.19
CA LEU A 55 -10.98 1.78 -2.21
C LEU A 55 -10.57 3.18 -2.69
N SER A 56 -10.06 4.03 -1.79
CA SER A 56 -9.54 5.35 -2.16
C SER A 56 -8.34 5.24 -3.10
N THR A 57 -7.39 4.35 -2.78
CA THR A 57 -6.23 4.05 -3.61
C THR A 57 -6.66 3.51 -4.99
N VAL A 58 -7.56 2.52 -5.03
CA VAL A 58 -8.09 1.93 -6.27
C VAL A 58 -8.73 2.99 -7.16
N ARG A 59 -9.57 3.87 -6.60
CA ARG A 59 -10.21 4.96 -7.37
C ARG A 59 -9.18 5.93 -7.96
N ARG A 60 -8.16 6.28 -7.19
CA ARG A 60 -7.15 7.25 -7.61
C ARG A 60 -6.16 6.69 -8.63
N LEU A 61 -5.95 5.37 -8.65
CA LEU A 61 -5.21 4.68 -9.70
C LEU A 61 -5.91 4.75 -11.06
N GLY A 62 -7.25 4.81 -11.08
CA GLY A 62 -8.04 4.86 -12.31
C GLY A 62 -7.73 3.68 -13.23
N TYR A 63 -7.29 3.93 -14.46
CA TYR A 63 -6.88 2.86 -15.39
C TYR A 63 -5.46 2.33 -15.15
N ASN A 64 -4.64 3.00 -14.32
CA ASN A 64 -3.26 2.61 -14.01
C ASN A 64 -3.21 1.65 -12.81
N GLN A 65 -4.05 0.62 -12.82
CA GLN A 65 -4.13 -0.33 -11.71
C GLN A 65 -2.78 -1.04 -11.49
N LYS A 66 -2.45 -1.24 -10.23
CA LYS A 66 -1.25 -1.92 -9.74
C LYS A 66 -1.67 -2.94 -8.67
N PRO A 67 -0.90 -4.01 -8.42
CA PRO A 67 -1.13 -4.86 -7.27
C PRO A 67 -1.16 -4.05 -5.98
N ILE A 68 -2.20 -4.25 -5.16
CA ILE A 68 -2.37 -3.57 -3.86
C ILE A 68 -2.42 -4.63 -2.77
N MET A 69 -1.57 -4.49 -1.77
CA MET A 69 -1.67 -5.20 -0.52
C MET A 69 -2.25 -4.27 0.55
N GLY A 70 -3.46 -4.57 1.01
CA GLY A 70 -4.13 -3.84 2.08
C GLY A 70 -3.64 -4.29 3.46
N ILE A 71 -3.21 -3.35 4.30
CA ILE A 71 -2.77 -3.57 5.68
C ILE A 71 -3.75 -2.88 6.62
N HIS A 72 -4.59 -3.67 7.29
CA HIS A 72 -5.50 -3.18 8.31
C HIS A 72 -4.75 -2.88 9.61
N ILE A 73 -4.72 -1.61 9.98
CA ILE A 73 -4.29 -1.19 11.33
C ILE A 73 -5.56 -1.11 12.18
N GLY A 74 -5.89 -2.19 12.90
CA GLY A 74 -7.13 -2.31 13.70
C GLY A 74 -7.78 -3.70 13.64
N GLY A 75 -9.11 -3.72 13.55
CA GLY A 75 -9.93 -4.94 13.48
C GLY A 75 -9.88 -5.67 12.12
N LEU A 76 -10.83 -6.59 11.88
CA LEU A 76 -10.94 -7.29 10.59
C LEU A 76 -11.65 -6.39 9.55
N GLY A 77 -11.00 -6.15 8.42
CA GLY A 77 -11.61 -5.58 7.22
C GLY A 77 -11.98 -6.67 6.20
N PHE A 78 -12.82 -6.33 5.21
CA PHE A 78 -13.24 -7.27 4.18
C PHE A 78 -12.25 -7.36 3.01
N LEU A 79 -11.54 -6.27 2.71
CA LEU A 79 -10.63 -6.16 1.57
C LEU A 79 -9.16 -6.28 1.99
N SER A 80 -8.87 -6.10 3.27
CA SER A 80 -7.52 -6.15 3.82
C SER A 80 -7.17 -7.58 4.24
N GLU A 81 -6.14 -8.13 3.61
CA GLU A 81 -5.68 -9.51 3.85
C GLU A 81 -4.60 -9.58 4.94
N CYS A 82 -4.03 -8.42 5.32
CA CYS A 82 -2.98 -8.30 6.32
C CYS A 82 -3.46 -7.45 7.50
N VAL A 83 -3.17 -7.91 8.72
CA VAL A 83 -3.37 -7.18 9.97
C VAL A 83 -2.01 -6.88 10.61
N GLU A 84 -1.96 -5.96 11.57
CA GLU A 84 -0.70 -5.61 12.24
C GLU A 84 0.03 -6.83 12.82
N SER A 85 -0.71 -7.78 13.42
CA SER A 85 -0.14 -8.97 14.05
C SER A 85 0.51 -9.97 13.09
N ASN A 86 0.16 -9.94 11.80
CA ASN A 86 0.74 -10.83 10.79
C ASN A 86 1.59 -10.09 9.75
N LEU A 87 1.77 -8.78 9.90
CA LEU A 87 2.46 -7.92 8.94
C LEU A 87 3.86 -8.43 8.59
N ASP A 88 4.65 -8.78 9.59
CA ASP A 88 6.02 -9.28 9.38
C ASP A 88 6.01 -10.51 8.47
N LYS A 89 5.14 -11.48 8.77
CA LYS A 89 5.01 -12.71 7.99
C LYS A 89 4.54 -12.44 6.57
N SER A 90 3.53 -11.58 6.40
CA SER A 90 2.98 -11.22 5.10
C SER A 90 4.00 -10.48 4.22
N LEU A 91 4.84 -9.62 4.81
CA LEU A 91 5.92 -8.97 4.09
C LEU A 91 6.98 -9.97 3.61
N HIS A 92 7.34 -10.98 4.41
CA HIS A 92 8.25 -12.04 3.95
C HIS A 92 7.66 -12.81 2.77
N TYR A 93 6.38 -13.20 2.84
CA TYR A 93 5.71 -13.83 1.71
C TYR A 93 5.70 -12.96 0.45
N LEU A 94 5.47 -11.65 0.60
CA LEU A 94 5.54 -10.72 -0.52
C LEU A 94 6.93 -10.69 -1.16
N LEU A 95 7.97 -10.60 -0.33
CA LEU A 95 9.37 -10.49 -0.75
C LEU A 95 9.90 -11.80 -1.36
N ASP A 96 9.44 -12.94 -0.86
CA ASP A 96 9.80 -14.26 -1.36
C ASP A 96 8.96 -14.67 -2.60
N GLY A 97 8.07 -13.79 -3.07
CA GLY A 97 7.19 -14.08 -4.21
C GLY A 97 6.07 -15.10 -3.91
N GLN A 98 5.82 -15.40 -2.64
CA GLN A 98 4.84 -16.37 -2.16
C GLN A 98 3.46 -15.73 -1.96
N TYR A 99 2.90 -15.16 -3.02
CA TYR A 99 1.58 -14.55 -3.00
C TYR A 99 0.82 -14.85 -4.30
N THR A 100 -0.48 -14.60 -4.28
CA THR A 100 -1.35 -14.68 -5.46
C THR A 100 -2.01 -13.34 -5.69
N ILE A 101 -2.16 -12.95 -6.96
CA ILE A 101 -2.91 -11.75 -7.33
C ILE A 101 -4.39 -12.15 -7.48
N SER A 102 -5.27 -11.45 -6.76
CA SER A 102 -6.72 -11.60 -6.90
C SER A 102 -7.28 -10.40 -7.68
N GLU A 103 -7.76 -10.66 -8.90
CA GLU A 103 -8.35 -9.61 -9.74
C GLU A 103 -9.77 -9.26 -9.25
N ARG A 104 -10.06 -7.96 -9.20
CA ARG A 104 -11.36 -7.43 -8.77
C ARG A 104 -11.93 -6.56 -9.88
N MET A 105 -13.20 -6.76 -10.22
CA MET A 105 -13.90 -5.93 -11.22
C MET A 105 -14.08 -4.49 -10.70
N LEU A 106 -13.89 -3.51 -11.58
CA LEU A 106 -14.26 -2.12 -11.36
C LEU A 106 -15.43 -1.74 -12.27
N LEU A 107 -16.35 -0.94 -11.76
CA LEU A 107 -17.45 -0.37 -12.53
C LEU A 107 -17.21 1.12 -12.76
N GLU A 108 -17.44 1.56 -13.99
CA GLU A 108 -17.50 2.97 -14.38
C GLU A 108 -18.98 3.38 -14.52
N ALA A 109 -19.33 4.57 -14.02
CA ALA A 109 -20.68 5.11 -14.10
C ALA A 109 -20.65 6.54 -14.64
N GLN A 110 -21.60 6.86 -15.51
CA GLN A 110 -21.81 8.19 -16.11
C GLN A 110 -23.28 8.57 -15.91
N VAL A 111 -23.56 9.85 -15.60
CA VAL A 111 -24.91 10.38 -15.33
C VAL A 111 -25.31 11.35 -16.43
#